data_AF-A0A562T3J3-F1
#
_entry.id   AF-A0A562T3J3-F1
#
_cell.length_a   1.000
_cell.length_b   1.000
_cell.length_c   1.000
_cell.angle_alpha   90.00
_cell.angle_beta   90.00
_cell.angle_gamma   90.00
#
_symmetry.space_group_name_H-M   'P 1'
#
loop_
_entity.id
_entity.type
_entity.pdbx_description
1 polymer ?
#
loop_
_entity_poly.entity_id
_entity_poly.type
_entity_poly.pdbx_seq_one_letter_code
_entity_poly.pdbx_strand_id
1 'polypeptide(L)'
;MVEITGNTAEFFQALGARESGNDYSVVNSFGYLGRFQFGELALIDAGYYAGRDGTSSNDFIGAWTGRYGVTSKSDFLASEAAQNDAAEIYAAKLWSYIRALDLEFYAGQTLNGVELTVSGMIAGAWLVGAGGLRTFISSGGTSAARDGYSTSVVDYIELLAGYDMSGLGVLVTNVDKDNEIEGGPGADTLSGGDGNDVLIGIGGDDTLIGGEGHDQAVFHGALSGYEVTETAGVTTVIKNGETATVQSVEQLVFDDGNLNLVTNTDAPSSQVYRLYQAAFDRTPDTAGLVHNYNLMEAGGLSLTDLASAFLVSEEFQKTYGPNVNDETYLTLLYANVLGREPDVSGLNGWLEHLNGEYTRSDVLIGFSESPENRALTSDAISDGFWV
;
A
#
# COMPACT_ATOMS: atom_id res chain seq x y z
N MET A 1 9.63 -1.78 -7.55
CA MET A 1 9.61 -1.17 -8.89
C MET A 1 10.82 -1.65 -9.65
N VAL A 2 10.65 -2.76 -10.36
CA VAL A 2 11.57 -3.31 -11.36
C VAL A 2 11.78 -2.23 -12.43
N GLU A 3 13.04 -1.90 -12.70
CA GLU A 3 13.39 -0.95 -13.77
C GLU A 3 12.92 -1.47 -15.13
N ILE A 4 12.52 -0.56 -16.03
CA ILE A 4 12.14 -0.96 -17.40
C ILE A 4 13.37 -1.55 -18.09
N THR A 5 13.32 -2.84 -18.42
CA THR A 5 14.45 -3.62 -18.95
C THR A 5 14.44 -3.75 -20.48
N GLY A 6 13.35 -3.39 -21.14
CA GLY A 6 13.21 -3.44 -22.58
C GLY A 6 11.82 -3.05 -23.08
N ASN A 7 11.63 -3.09 -24.40
CA ASN A 7 10.35 -2.80 -25.06
C ASN A 7 9.55 -4.06 -25.42
N THR A 8 8.37 -3.88 -25.99
CA THR A 8 7.44 -4.97 -26.36
C THR A 8 8.05 -5.99 -27.34
N ALA A 9 8.90 -5.56 -28.29
CA ALA A 9 9.55 -6.49 -29.21
C ALA A 9 10.61 -7.34 -28.49
N GLU A 10 11.31 -6.77 -27.52
CA GLU A 10 12.29 -7.48 -26.68
C GLU A 10 11.61 -8.46 -25.72
N PHE A 11 10.40 -8.15 -25.23
CA PHE A 11 9.56 -9.09 -24.50
C PHE A 11 9.28 -10.35 -25.34
N PHE A 12 8.80 -10.19 -26.58
CA PHE A 12 8.55 -11.34 -27.46
C PHE A 12 9.82 -12.06 -27.87
N GLN A 13 10.96 -11.36 -27.95
CA GLN A 13 12.26 -11.99 -28.14
C GLN A 13 12.63 -12.92 -26.99
N ALA A 14 12.43 -12.48 -25.75
CA ALA A 14 12.70 -13.27 -24.55
C ALA A 14 11.69 -14.42 -24.39
N LEU A 15 10.40 -14.16 -24.60
CA LEU A 15 9.35 -15.19 -24.55
C LEU A 15 9.61 -16.28 -25.58
N GLY A 16 9.84 -15.94 -26.86
CA GLY A 16 10.15 -16.93 -27.89
C GLY A 16 11.44 -17.72 -27.61
N ALA A 17 12.45 -17.06 -27.00
CA ALA A 17 13.66 -17.75 -26.56
C ALA A 17 13.37 -18.79 -25.48
N ARG A 18 12.49 -18.46 -24.52
CA ARG A 18 12.07 -19.35 -23.44
C ARG A 18 11.22 -20.53 -23.95
N GLU A 19 10.28 -20.25 -24.85
CA GLU A 19 9.30 -21.23 -25.36
C GLU A 19 9.93 -22.25 -26.33
N SER A 20 10.80 -21.81 -27.23
CA SER A 20 11.36 -22.71 -28.27
C SER A 20 12.80 -22.43 -28.67
N GLY A 21 13.50 -21.51 -27.99
CA GLY A 21 14.78 -21.02 -28.48
C GLY A 21 14.65 -20.15 -29.74
N ASN A 22 13.49 -19.53 -29.96
CA ASN A 22 13.11 -18.77 -31.16
C ASN A 22 13.00 -19.61 -32.45
N ASP A 23 12.74 -20.91 -32.35
CA ASP A 23 12.48 -21.76 -33.51
C ASP A 23 11.02 -21.65 -33.95
N TYR A 24 10.80 -21.13 -35.16
CA TYR A 24 9.47 -20.96 -35.77
C TYR A 24 8.87 -22.25 -36.33
N SER A 25 9.67 -23.29 -36.51
CA SER A 25 9.29 -24.52 -37.21
C SER A 25 8.94 -25.69 -36.29
N VAL A 26 9.25 -25.56 -34.99
CA VAL A 26 9.13 -26.65 -34.03
C VAL A 26 7.68 -26.96 -33.65
N VAL A 27 7.41 -28.22 -33.34
CA VAL A 27 6.18 -28.66 -32.68
C VAL A 27 6.58 -29.56 -31.51
N ASN A 28 6.16 -29.23 -30.30
CA ASN A 28 6.51 -30.05 -29.14
C ASN A 28 5.66 -31.33 -29.05
N SER A 29 5.98 -32.19 -28.08
CA SER A 29 5.29 -33.48 -27.86
C SER A 29 3.80 -33.35 -27.52
N PHE A 30 3.35 -32.17 -27.10
CA PHE A 30 1.94 -31.86 -26.82
C PHE A 30 1.25 -31.10 -27.97
N GLY A 31 1.89 -31.00 -29.13
CA GLY A 31 1.32 -30.43 -30.35
C GLY A 31 1.41 -28.91 -30.48
N TYR A 32 1.96 -28.20 -29.49
CA TYR A 32 2.07 -26.74 -29.54
C TYR A 32 3.02 -26.27 -30.66
N LEU A 33 2.68 -25.17 -31.33
CA LEU A 33 3.27 -24.76 -32.59
C LEU A 33 4.25 -23.58 -32.48
N GLY A 34 5.41 -23.74 -33.09
CA GLY A 34 6.29 -22.66 -33.52
C GLY A 34 6.98 -21.92 -32.38
N ARG A 35 7.38 -20.68 -32.67
CA ARG A 35 8.24 -19.85 -31.82
C ARG A 35 7.72 -19.68 -30.40
N PHE A 36 6.40 -19.52 -30.27
CA PHE A 36 5.75 -19.21 -29.00
C PHE A 36 4.91 -20.37 -28.47
N GLN A 37 5.09 -21.57 -29.03
CA GLN A 37 4.39 -22.79 -28.62
C GLN A 37 2.87 -22.56 -28.52
N PHE A 38 2.24 -22.13 -29.61
CA PHE A 38 0.80 -21.86 -29.63
C PHE A 38 -0.05 -23.13 -29.58
N GLY A 39 -1.07 -23.10 -28.73
CA GLY A 39 -2.16 -24.09 -28.74
C GLY A 39 -3.37 -23.60 -29.55
N GLU A 40 -4.36 -24.47 -29.75
CA GLU A 40 -5.56 -24.13 -30.53
C GLU A 40 -6.35 -22.96 -29.94
N LEU A 41 -6.51 -22.90 -28.62
CA LEU A 41 -7.26 -21.80 -27.98
C LEU A 41 -6.56 -20.46 -28.15
N ALA A 42 -5.23 -20.44 -28.03
CA ALA A 42 -4.45 -19.22 -28.27
C ALA A 42 -4.57 -18.75 -29.73
N LEU A 43 -4.56 -19.68 -30.70
CA LEU A 43 -4.79 -19.32 -32.11
C LEU A 43 -6.23 -18.95 -32.43
N ILE A 44 -7.21 -19.43 -31.67
CA ILE A 44 -8.59 -18.94 -31.74
C ILE A 44 -8.66 -17.49 -31.29
N ASP A 45 -8.08 -17.21 -30.13
CA ASP A 45 -8.04 -15.86 -29.56
C ASP A 45 -7.23 -14.88 -30.43
N ALA A 46 -6.17 -15.36 -31.08
CA ALA A 46 -5.40 -14.60 -32.05
C ALA A 46 -6.09 -14.46 -33.43
N GLY A 47 -7.21 -15.14 -33.66
CA GLY A 47 -7.99 -15.06 -34.90
C GLY A 47 -7.40 -15.82 -36.09
N TYR A 48 -6.50 -16.79 -35.85
CA TYR A 48 -5.93 -17.67 -36.88
C TYR A 48 -6.70 -18.99 -37.03
N TYR A 49 -7.39 -19.42 -35.97
CA TYR A 49 -8.13 -20.68 -35.92
C TYR A 49 -9.59 -20.40 -35.56
N ALA A 50 -10.54 -20.97 -36.32
CA ALA A 50 -11.96 -20.67 -36.19
C ALA A 50 -12.68 -21.58 -35.20
N GLY A 51 -12.10 -22.72 -34.84
CA GLY A 51 -12.68 -23.61 -33.85
C GLY A 51 -12.04 -24.99 -33.81
N ARG A 52 -12.07 -25.58 -32.61
CA ARG A 52 -11.76 -27.00 -32.41
C ARG A 52 -12.81 -27.85 -33.12
N ASP A 53 -12.37 -28.96 -33.70
CA ASP A 53 -13.26 -29.96 -34.30
C ASP A 53 -13.88 -30.91 -33.26
N GLY A 54 -13.50 -30.77 -31.98
CA GLY A 54 -13.95 -31.59 -30.86
C GLY A 54 -13.15 -32.88 -30.67
N THR A 55 -11.97 -33.00 -31.31
CA THR A 55 -11.09 -34.16 -31.19
C THR A 55 -9.94 -33.90 -30.19
N SER A 56 -8.70 -34.28 -30.50
CA SER A 56 -7.59 -34.18 -29.54
C SER A 56 -7.16 -32.73 -29.37
N SER A 57 -6.58 -32.38 -28.22
CA SER A 57 -6.05 -31.02 -28.07
C SER A 57 -4.81 -30.81 -28.91
N ASN A 58 -4.71 -29.66 -29.57
CA ASN A 58 -3.54 -29.24 -30.34
C ASN A 58 -3.20 -30.17 -31.52
N ASP A 59 -4.20 -30.83 -32.12
CA ASP A 59 -4.01 -31.59 -33.36
C ASP A 59 -4.21 -30.74 -34.62
N PHE A 60 -4.88 -29.59 -34.50
CA PHE A 60 -5.10 -28.60 -35.55
C PHE A 60 -5.85 -29.14 -36.78
N ILE A 61 -6.79 -30.07 -36.55
CA ILE A 61 -7.61 -30.72 -37.60
C ILE A 61 -8.88 -29.88 -37.95
N GLY A 62 -9.20 -28.88 -37.14
CA GLY A 62 -10.29 -27.93 -37.34
C GLY A 62 -10.02 -26.85 -38.40
N ALA A 63 -10.82 -25.79 -38.35
CA ALA A 63 -10.88 -24.78 -39.42
C ALA A 63 -9.94 -23.59 -39.16
N TRP A 64 -9.14 -23.23 -40.14
CA TRP A 64 -8.30 -22.01 -40.15
C TRP A 64 -9.07 -20.83 -40.74
N THR A 65 -8.80 -19.61 -40.28
CA THR A 65 -9.55 -18.41 -40.69
C THR A 65 -9.09 -17.81 -42.03
N GLY A 66 -7.88 -18.16 -42.49
CA GLY A 66 -7.25 -17.51 -43.64
C GLY A 66 -6.54 -16.19 -43.32
N ARG A 67 -6.48 -15.78 -42.05
CA ARG A 67 -5.75 -14.57 -41.61
C ARG A 67 -4.29 -14.68 -42.05
N TYR A 68 -3.74 -13.60 -42.63
CA TYR A 68 -2.39 -13.58 -43.21
C TYR A 68 -2.11 -14.68 -44.26
N GLY A 69 -3.15 -15.22 -44.91
CA GLY A 69 -3.01 -16.32 -45.86
C GLY A 69 -2.75 -17.67 -45.21
N VAL A 70 -2.85 -17.77 -43.89
CA VAL A 70 -2.68 -19.03 -43.14
C VAL A 70 -3.96 -19.85 -43.24
N THR A 71 -3.91 -20.97 -43.98
CA THR A 71 -5.04 -21.88 -44.17
C THR A 71 -4.79 -23.28 -43.61
N SER A 72 -3.61 -23.52 -43.06
CA SER A 72 -3.19 -24.81 -42.52
C SER A 72 -2.09 -24.65 -41.47
N LYS A 73 -1.87 -25.71 -40.68
CA LYS A 73 -0.74 -25.81 -39.74
C LYS A 73 0.61 -25.56 -40.42
N SER A 74 0.81 -26.06 -41.63
CA SER A 74 2.05 -25.84 -42.39
C SER A 74 2.23 -24.38 -42.80
N ASP A 75 1.16 -23.69 -43.19
CA ASP A 75 1.25 -22.26 -43.54
C ASP A 75 1.63 -21.42 -42.32
N PHE A 76 1.09 -21.76 -41.15
CA PHE A 76 1.40 -21.06 -39.89
C PHE A 76 2.86 -21.25 -39.48
N LEU A 77 3.37 -22.50 -39.50
CA LEU A 77 4.76 -22.80 -39.17
C LEU A 77 5.77 -22.20 -40.16
N ALA A 78 5.35 -21.94 -41.40
CA ALA A 78 6.19 -21.32 -42.43
C ALA A 78 6.21 -19.78 -42.38
N SER A 79 5.35 -19.15 -41.57
CA SER A 79 5.18 -17.70 -41.55
C SER A 79 5.58 -17.08 -40.21
N GLU A 80 6.81 -16.54 -40.15
CA GLU A 80 7.29 -15.80 -38.97
C GLU A 80 6.38 -14.60 -38.65
N ALA A 81 5.92 -13.90 -39.70
CA ALA A 81 5.02 -12.76 -39.56
C ALA A 81 3.68 -13.16 -38.92
N ALA A 82 3.11 -14.31 -39.30
CA ALA A 82 1.87 -14.79 -38.71
C ALA A 82 2.05 -15.18 -37.23
N GLN A 83 3.17 -15.81 -36.88
CA GLN A 83 3.45 -16.20 -35.50
C GLN A 83 3.70 -14.98 -34.60
N ASN A 84 4.42 -13.97 -35.08
CA ASN A 84 4.65 -12.73 -34.33
C ASN A 84 3.34 -11.91 -34.19
N ASP A 85 2.54 -11.77 -35.26
CA ASP A 85 1.21 -11.12 -35.20
C ASP A 85 0.27 -11.85 -34.24
N ALA A 86 0.24 -13.18 -34.29
CA ALA A 86 -0.55 -13.97 -33.34
C ALA A 86 -0.12 -13.74 -31.89
N ALA A 87 1.17 -13.52 -31.64
CA ALA A 87 1.69 -13.33 -30.29
C ALA A 87 1.27 -12.00 -29.68
N GLU A 88 1.36 -10.91 -30.45
CA GLU A 88 0.92 -9.59 -30.04
C GLU A 88 -0.59 -9.58 -29.74
N ILE A 89 -1.39 -10.16 -30.63
CA ILE A 89 -2.86 -10.24 -30.43
C ILE A 89 -3.19 -11.08 -29.20
N TYR A 90 -2.52 -12.21 -29.02
CA TYR A 90 -2.80 -13.08 -27.89
C TYR A 90 -2.36 -12.44 -26.56
N ALA A 91 -1.21 -11.75 -26.51
CA ALA A 91 -0.78 -11.01 -25.32
C ALA A 91 -1.79 -9.91 -24.94
N ALA A 92 -2.27 -9.14 -25.92
CA ALA A 92 -3.32 -8.13 -25.69
C ALA A 92 -4.63 -8.79 -25.21
N LYS A 93 -4.96 -9.99 -25.73
CA LYS A 93 -6.11 -10.76 -25.28
C LYS A 93 -5.95 -11.25 -23.83
N LEU A 94 -4.77 -11.72 -23.45
CA LEU A 94 -4.47 -12.10 -22.07
C LEU A 94 -4.65 -10.94 -21.11
N TRP A 95 -4.17 -9.74 -21.47
CA TRP A 95 -4.45 -8.53 -20.66
C TRP A 95 -5.95 -8.26 -20.54
N SER A 96 -6.74 -8.45 -21.60
CA SER A 96 -8.20 -8.32 -21.50
C SER A 96 -8.85 -9.33 -20.55
N TYR A 97 -8.29 -10.54 -20.42
CA TYR A 97 -8.76 -11.54 -19.47
C TYR A 97 -8.34 -11.24 -18.04
N ILE A 98 -7.10 -10.74 -17.84
CA ILE A 98 -6.63 -10.23 -16.55
C ILE A 98 -7.59 -9.16 -16.04
N ARG A 99 -7.96 -8.21 -16.91
CA ARG A 99 -8.93 -7.17 -16.60
C ARG A 99 -10.34 -7.69 -16.33
N ALA A 100 -10.79 -8.68 -17.07
CA ALA A 100 -12.09 -9.31 -16.83
C ALA A 100 -12.16 -10.08 -15.50
N LEU A 101 -11.01 -10.28 -14.84
CA LEU A 101 -10.88 -10.90 -13.52
C LEU A 101 -10.54 -9.88 -12.43
N ASP A 102 -10.56 -8.58 -12.76
CA ASP A 102 -10.18 -7.49 -11.85
C ASP A 102 -8.79 -7.73 -11.25
N LEU A 103 -7.80 -8.03 -12.09
CA LEU A 103 -6.42 -8.27 -11.66
C LEU A 103 -5.46 -7.15 -12.08
N GLU A 104 -5.91 -6.20 -12.88
CA GLU A 104 -5.02 -5.19 -13.46
C GLU A 104 -4.44 -4.21 -12.44
N PHE A 105 -5.11 -4.00 -11.31
CA PHE A 105 -4.63 -3.14 -10.23
C PHE A 105 -3.51 -3.80 -9.40
N TYR A 106 -3.29 -5.11 -9.59
CA TYR A 106 -2.10 -5.78 -9.08
C TYR A 106 -0.84 -5.47 -9.90
N ALA A 107 -0.96 -4.76 -11.03
CA ALA A 107 0.20 -4.30 -11.77
C ALA A 107 0.99 -3.27 -10.95
N GLY A 108 2.25 -3.58 -10.65
CA GLY A 108 3.15 -2.78 -9.82
C GLY A 108 3.21 -3.21 -8.35
N GLN A 109 2.33 -4.11 -7.92
CA GLN A 109 2.34 -4.64 -6.56
C GLN A 109 3.40 -5.73 -6.41
N THR A 110 3.81 -6.01 -5.17
CA THR A 110 4.67 -7.13 -4.83
C THR A 110 3.93 -8.06 -3.89
N LEU A 111 3.80 -9.34 -4.26
CA LEU A 111 3.17 -10.37 -3.44
C LEU A 111 4.20 -11.43 -3.04
N ASN A 112 4.45 -11.59 -1.75
CA ASN A 112 5.40 -12.52 -1.15
C ASN A 112 6.77 -12.46 -1.86
N GLY A 113 7.25 -11.23 -2.08
CA GLY A 113 8.51 -10.93 -2.78
C GLY A 113 8.48 -10.98 -4.31
N VAL A 114 7.35 -11.32 -4.95
CA VAL A 114 7.23 -11.37 -6.41
C VAL A 114 6.55 -10.09 -6.93
N GLU A 115 7.30 -9.25 -7.65
CA GLU A 115 6.76 -8.04 -8.27
C GLU A 115 5.93 -8.37 -9.53
N LEU A 116 4.70 -7.87 -9.58
CA LEU A 116 3.75 -8.10 -10.66
C LEU A 116 3.81 -6.96 -11.67
N THR A 117 4.80 -6.95 -12.56
CA THR A 117 4.77 -6.00 -13.70
C THR A 117 3.72 -6.41 -14.73
N VAL A 118 3.22 -5.46 -15.53
CA VAL A 118 2.28 -5.76 -16.64
C VAL A 118 2.80 -6.88 -17.55
N SER A 119 4.08 -6.80 -17.92
CA SER A 119 4.78 -7.82 -18.73
C SER A 119 4.88 -9.17 -18.01
N GLY A 120 5.24 -9.19 -16.73
CA GLY A 120 5.28 -10.41 -15.92
C GLY A 120 3.91 -11.06 -15.78
N MET A 121 2.85 -10.28 -15.56
CA MET A 121 1.47 -10.78 -15.48
C MET A 121 1.00 -11.37 -16.82
N ILE A 122 1.29 -10.71 -17.95
CA ILE A 122 1.00 -11.26 -19.28
C ILE A 122 1.75 -12.58 -19.49
N ALA A 123 3.03 -12.65 -19.11
CA ALA A 123 3.83 -13.88 -19.20
C ALA A 123 3.29 -15.01 -18.30
N GLY A 124 2.91 -14.71 -17.07
CA GLY A 124 2.29 -15.67 -16.17
C GLY A 124 0.98 -16.21 -16.75
N ALA A 125 0.12 -15.33 -17.26
CA ALA A 125 -1.11 -15.72 -17.93
C ALA A 125 -0.86 -16.46 -19.26
N TRP A 126 0.26 -16.21 -19.94
CA TRP A 126 0.67 -16.97 -21.11
C TRP A 126 0.95 -18.44 -20.76
N LEU A 127 1.64 -18.67 -19.65
CA LEU A 127 2.02 -20.00 -19.20
C LEU A 127 0.82 -20.81 -18.69
N VAL A 128 0.05 -20.24 -17.76
CA VAL A 128 -0.98 -20.99 -16.99
C VAL A 128 -2.41 -20.49 -17.24
N GLY A 129 -2.60 -19.54 -18.15
CA GLY A 129 -3.87 -18.85 -18.36
C GLY A 129 -4.15 -17.81 -17.27
N ALA A 130 -5.07 -16.88 -17.56
CA ALA A 130 -5.47 -15.84 -16.60
C ALA A 130 -6.09 -16.40 -15.30
N GLY A 131 -6.75 -17.57 -15.36
CA GLY A 131 -7.25 -18.26 -14.17
C GLY A 131 -6.15 -18.84 -13.28
N GLY A 132 -5.05 -19.32 -13.88
CA GLY A 132 -3.87 -19.75 -13.14
C GLY A 132 -3.16 -18.59 -12.48
N LEU A 133 -3.01 -17.46 -13.18
CA LEU A 133 -2.50 -16.21 -12.61
C LEU A 133 -3.37 -15.72 -11.45
N ARG A 134 -4.70 -15.73 -11.61
CA ARG A 134 -5.64 -15.40 -10.53
C ARG A 134 -5.40 -16.24 -9.29
N THR A 135 -5.19 -17.55 -9.46
CA THR A 135 -4.94 -18.46 -8.33
C THR A 135 -3.67 -18.09 -7.58
N PHE A 136 -2.63 -17.66 -8.29
CA PHE A 136 -1.39 -17.16 -7.68
C PHE A 136 -1.63 -15.84 -6.91
N ILE A 137 -2.27 -14.85 -7.54
CA ILE A 137 -2.55 -13.55 -6.93
C ILE A 137 -3.46 -13.69 -5.70
N SER A 138 -4.59 -14.39 -5.83
CA SER A 138 -5.53 -14.61 -4.72
C SER A 138 -4.98 -15.51 -3.60
N SER A 139 -3.74 -16.01 -3.73
CA SER A 139 -3.05 -16.74 -2.67
C SER A 139 -1.98 -15.90 -1.96
N GLY A 140 -1.88 -14.60 -2.27
CA GLY A 140 -0.80 -13.73 -1.79
C GLY A 140 0.57 -14.18 -2.27
N GLY A 141 0.66 -14.73 -3.49
CA GLY A 141 1.94 -15.22 -4.02
C GLY A 141 2.43 -16.55 -3.41
N THR A 142 1.63 -17.28 -2.62
CA THR A 142 2.05 -18.58 -2.04
C THR A 142 1.83 -19.78 -2.96
N SER A 143 0.82 -19.74 -3.82
CA SER A 143 0.44 -20.85 -4.69
C SER A 143 0.94 -20.64 -6.11
N ALA A 144 2.11 -21.20 -6.41
CA ALA A 144 2.69 -21.11 -7.74
C ALA A 144 2.12 -22.18 -8.68
N ALA A 145 1.11 -21.80 -9.48
CA ALA A 145 0.59 -22.65 -10.55
C ALA A 145 1.73 -23.09 -11.50
N ARG A 146 1.64 -24.32 -12.02
CA ARG A 146 2.67 -24.90 -12.91
C ARG A 146 2.09 -25.39 -14.22
N ASP A 147 2.90 -25.33 -15.27
CA ASP A 147 2.58 -25.95 -16.56
C ASP A 147 2.77 -27.49 -16.55
N GLY A 148 2.55 -28.13 -17.70
CA GLY A 148 2.75 -29.57 -17.87
C GLY A 148 4.21 -30.05 -17.75
N TYR A 149 5.17 -29.13 -17.79
CA TYR A 149 6.60 -29.37 -17.59
C TYR A 149 7.08 -29.02 -16.17
N SER A 150 6.16 -28.69 -15.26
CA SER A 150 6.44 -28.24 -13.89
C SER A 150 7.12 -26.87 -13.78
N THR A 151 7.11 -26.06 -14.82
CA THR A 151 7.57 -24.66 -14.77
C THR A 151 6.60 -23.82 -13.96
N SER A 152 7.11 -23.01 -13.03
CA SER A 152 6.30 -22.16 -12.17
C SER A 152 5.83 -20.89 -12.90
N VAL A 153 4.60 -20.45 -12.60
CA VAL A 153 4.10 -19.12 -12.98
C VAL A 153 5.00 -18.01 -12.45
N VAL A 154 5.59 -18.18 -11.25
CA VAL A 154 6.55 -17.24 -10.65
C VAL A 154 7.79 -17.11 -11.53
N ASP A 155 8.36 -18.24 -11.98
CA ASP A 155 9.55 -18.23 -12.84
C ASP A 155 9.28 -17.42 -14.13
N TYR A 156 8.06 -17.50 -14.67
CA TYR A 156 7.67 -16.74 -15.87
C TYR A 156 7.42 -15.26 -15.59
N ILE A 157 6.75 -14.94 -14.48
CA ILE A 157 6.53 -13.55 -14.07
C ILE A 157 7.88 -12.86 -13.89
N GLU A 158 8.80 -13.45 -13.15
CA GLU A 158 10.12 -12.88 -12.86
C GLU A 158 11.01 -12.81 -14.10
N LEU A 159 11.05 -13.88 -14.92
CA LEU A 159 11.87 -13.93 -16.12
C LEU A 159 11.48 -12.84 -17.13
N LEU A 160 10.20 -12.52 -17.22
CA LEU A 160 9.64 -11.59 -18.20
C LEU A 160 9.09 -10.31 -17.55
N ALA A 161 9.57 -9.99 -16.35
CA ALA A 161 9.26 -8.74 -15.66
C ALA A 161 9.97 -7.53 -16.31
N GLY A 162 9.38 -6.35 -16.13
CA GLY A 162 10.04 -5.07 -16.45
C GLY A 162 10.03 -4.65 -17.92
N TYR A 163 9.42 -5.39 -18.84
CA TYR A 163 9.27 -4.91 -20.23
C TYR A 163 8.15 -3.88 -20.35
N ASP A 164 8.38 -2.81 -21.12
CA ASP A 164 7.36 -1.86 -21.54
C ASP A 164 6.46 -2.51 -22.61
N MET A 165 5.20 -2.70 -22.23
CA MET A 165 4.17 -3.34 -23.06
C MET A 165 3.29 -2.34 -23.82
N SER A 166 3.64 -1.05 -23.83
CA SER A 166 2.90 0.01 -24.55
C SER A 166 2.79 -0.25 -26.06
N GLY A 167 3.67 -1.07 -26.63
CA GLY A 167 3.59 -1.53 -28.03
C GLY A 167 2.35 -2.38 -28.33
N LEU A 168 1.68 -2.95 -27.32
CA LEU A 168 0.40 -3.65 -27.48
C LEU A 168 -0.82 -2.71 -27.56
N GLY A 169 -0.62 -1.41 -27.31
CA GLY A 169 -1.68 -0.40 -27.22
C GLY A 169 -1.88 0.11 -25.78
N VAL A 170 -3.01 0.76 -25.52
CA VAL A 170 -3.31 1.32 -24.19
C VAL A 170 -3.66 0.20 -23.23
N LEU A 171 -2.80 -0.02 -22.25
CA LEU A 171 -3.00 -0.97 -21.16
C LEU A 171 -3.57 -0.22 -19.96
N VAL A 172 -4.84 -0.46 -19.67
CA VAL A 172 -5.53 0.15 -18.52
C VAL A 172 -5.26 -0.69 -17.28
N THR A 173 -4.72 -0.07 -16.23
CA THR A 173 -4.40 -0.70 -14.92
C THR A 173 -5.38 -0.33 -13.80
N ASN A 174 -6.23 0.68 -13.99
CA ASN A 174 -7.20 1.17 -12.99
C ASN A 174 -6.58 1.61 -11.64
N VAL A 175 -5.28 1.92 -11.60
CA VAL A 175 -4.61 2.46 -10.40
C VAL A 175 -5.05 3.89 -10.04
N ASP A 176 -6.00 4.45 -10.81
CA ASP A 176 -6.57 5.79 -10.67
C ASP A 176 -8.00 5.78 -10.09
N LYS A 177 -8.42 4.65 -9.52
CA LYS A 177 -9.77 4.44 -8.97
C LYS A 177 -9.66 3.99 -7.53
N ASP A 178 -10.75 4.13 -6.79
CA ASP A 178 -10.95 3.47 -5.51
C ASP A 178 -10.84 1.93 -5.66
N ASN A 179 -9.72 1.36 -5.23
CA ASN A 179 -9.39 -0.05 -5.30
C ASN A 179 -9.41 -0.71 -3.91
N GLU A 180 -9.69 -2.01 -3.88
CA GLU A 180 -9.47 -2.86 -2.70
C GLU A 180 -8.36 -3.86 -3.06
N ILE A 181 -7.20 -3.70 -2.41
CA ILE A 181 -5.99 -4.49 -2.71
C ILE A 181 -5.66 -5.33 -1.49
N GLU A 182 -5.66 -6.65 -1.71
CA GLU A 182 -5.35 -7.65 -0.69
C GLU A 182 -4.03 -8.32 -1.05
N GLY A 183 -3.09 -8.32 -0.11
CA GLY A 183 -1.87 -9.10 -0.18
C GLY A 183 -2.14 -10.57 0.16
N GLY A 184 -1.29 -11.11 1.01
CA GLY A 184 -1.49 -12.39 1.67
C GLY A 184 -0.31 -12.66 2.59
N PRO A 185 -0.08 -13.93 2.98
CA PRO A 185 0.99 -14.22 3.91
C PRO A 185 2.35 -13.99 3.24
N GLY A 186 3.21 -13.20 3.87
CA GLY A 186 4.54 -12.93 3.36
C GLY A 186 4.92 -11.47 3.52
N ALA A 187 5.98 -11.04 2.84
CA ALA A 187 6.29 -9.63 2.75
C ALA A 187 5.68 -9.08 1.44
N ASP A 188 4.66 -8.24 1.58
CA ASP A 188 3.98 -7.60 0.46
C ASP A 188 4.32 -6.11 0.34
N THR A 189 4.15 -5.59 -0.87
CA THR A 189 4.16 -4.13 -1.11
C THR A 189 2.94 -3.79 -1.94
N LEU A 190 2.02 -3.07 -1.33
CA LEU A 190 0.74 -2.65 -1.89
C LEU A 190 0.71 -1.13 -2.03
N SER A 191 0.34 -0.65 -3.21
CA SER A 191 0.21 0.76 -3.57
C SER A 191 -1.19 1.00 -4.14
N GLY A 192 -1.98 1.87 -3.51
CA GLY A 192 -3.34 2.23 -3.95
C GLY A 192 -3.33 3.04 -5.23
N GLY A 193 -2.53 4.12 -5.26
CA GLY A 193 -2.40 4.99 -6.43
C GLY A 193 -3.19 6.28 -6.25
N ASP A 194 -3.98 6.67 -7.25
CA ASP A 194 -4.96 7.75 -7.06
C ASP A 194 -6.33 7.11 -6.74
N GLY A 195 -7.09 7.70 -5.84
CA GLY A 195 -8.40 7.19 -5.44
C GLY A 195 -8.53 7.07 -3.93
N ASN A 196 -9.67 6.61 -3.43
CA ASN A 196 -9.82 6.24 -2.03
C ASN A 196 -9.69 4.72 -1.92
N ASP A 197 -8.47 4.27 -1.62
CA ASP A 197 -8.11 2.87 -1.66
C ASP A 197 -8.24 2.18 -0.29
N VAL A 198 -8.40 0.87 -0.33
CA VAL A 198 -8.39 -0.02 0.84
C VAL A 198 -7.27 -1.04 0.67
N LEU A 199 -6.29 -1.01 1.58
CA LEU A 199 -5.09 -1.84 1.54
C LEU A 199 -5.10 -2.85 2.70
N ILE A 200 -4.89 -4.13 2.38
CA ILE A 200 -4.92 -5.24 3.34
C ILE A 200 -3.67 -6.11 3.14
N GLY A 201 -2.66 -5.99 4.00
CA GLY A 201 -1.41 -6.76 3.86
C GLY A 201 -1.56 -8.27 4.10
N ILE A 202 -2.15 -8.66 5.24
CA ILE A 202 -2.35 -10.06 5.68
C ILE A 202 -1.05 -10.81 6.04
N GLY A 203 -0.39 -10.32 7.09
CA GLY A 203 0.55 -11.11 7.87
C GLY A 203 1.92 -11.23 7.21
N GLY A 204 2.96 -11.15 8.04
CA GLY A 204 4.31 -10.86 7.57
C GLY A 204 4.60 -9.36 7.55
N ASP A 205 5.73 -8.98 6.96
CA ASP A 205 6.21 -7.60 7.01
C ASP A 205 5.81 -6.85 5.73
N ASP A 206 4.75 -6.04 5.84
CA ASP A 206 4.08 -5.41 4.69
C ASP A 206 4.45 -3.94 4.53
N THR A 207 4.43 -3.46 3.29
CA THR A 207 4.48 -2.03 2.96
C THR A 207 3.17 -1.62 2.28
N LEU A 208 2.41 -0.71 2.90
CA LEU A 208 1.12 -0.22 2.45
C LEU A 208 1.23 1.27 2.12
N ILE A 209 1.02 1.64 0.86
CA ILE A 209 1.16 3.00 0.36
C ILE A 209 -0.20 3.40 -0.23
N GLY A 210 -0.97 4.27 0.44
CA GLY A 210 -2.29 4.68 -0.06
C GLY A 210 -2.14 5.47 -1.36
N GLY A 211 -1.60 6.68 -1.25
CA GLY A 211 -1.27 7.51 -2.40
C GLY A 211 -2.04 8.82 -2.36
N GLU A 212 -2.67 9.19 -3.46
CA GLU A 212 -3.49 10.40 -3.55
C GLU A 212 -4.96 10.05 -3.28
N GLY A 213 -5.52 10.59 -2.20
CA GLY A 213 -6.94 10.43 -1.89
C GLY A 213 -7.18 10.29 -0.39
N HIS A 214 -8.19 9.52 -0.01
CA HIS A 214 -8.49 9.17 1.38
C HIS A 214 -8.44 7.67 1.56
N ASP A 215 -7.29 7.17 1.98
CA ASP A 215 -6.97 5.75 1.94
C ASP A 215 -7.14 5.10 3.32
N GLN A 216 -7.35 3.78 3.29
CA GLN A 216 -7.51 2.94 4.47
C GLN A 216 -6.51 1.80 4.47
N ALA A 217 -5.87 1.55 5.62
CA ALA A 217 -5.12 0.34 5.89
C ALA A 217 -5.89 -0.52 6.91
N VAL A 218 -6.23 -1.76 6.54
CA VAL A 218 -7.05 -2.65 7.35
C VAL A 218 -6.20 -3.66 8.11
N PHE A 219 -6.40 -3.73 9.43
CA PHE A 219 -5.72 -4.64 10.33
C PHE A 219 -6.74 -5.51 11.08
N HIS A 220 -6.73 -6.81 10.80
CA HIS A 220 -7.64 -7.76 11.46
C HIS A 220 -7.22 -8.06 12.91
N GLY A 221 -7.89 -7.39 13.84
CA GLY A 221 -7.79 -7.57 15.28
C GLY A 221 -8.17 -6.31 16.04
N ALA A 222 -8.24 -6.39 17.36
CA ALA A 222 -8.48 -5.24 18.22
C ALA A 222 -7.25 -4.31 18.27
N LEU A 223 -7.45 -2.99 18.27
CA LEU A 223 -6.40 -1.97 18.33
C LEU A 223 -5.44 -2.19 19.51
N SER A 224 -5.97 -2.63 20.67
CA SER A 224 -5.17 -2.94 21.87
C SER A 224 -4.10 -4.03 21.68
N GLY A 225 -4.18 -4.80 20.59
CA GLY A 225 -3.18 -5.79 20.21
C GLY A 225 -2.06 -5.26 19.30
N TYR A 226 -2.06 -3.97 18.98
CA TYR A 226 -1.11 -3.33 18.06
C TYR A 226 -0.32 -2.22 18.75
N GLU A 227 0.94 -2.08 18.37
CA GLU A 227 1.75 -0.90 18.64
C GLU A 227 1.78 -0.03 17.38
N VAL A 228 1.27 1.21 17.47
CA VAL A 228 1.16 2.15 16.34
C VAL A 228 2.03 3.36 16.62
N THR A 229 3.00 3.63 15.74
CA THR A 229 3.92 4.78 15.84
C THR A 229 3.93 5.55 14.52
N GLU A 230 3.76 6.87 14.59
CA GLU A 230 3.92 7.77 13.44
C GLU A 230 5.26 8.51 13.55
N THR A 231 6.03 8.54 12.47
CA THR A 231 7.29 9.30 12.42
C THR A 231 7.53 9.85 11.02
N ALA A 232 7.47 11.17 10.88
CA ALA A 232 7.77 11.88 9.64
C ALA A 232 6.97 11.35 8.42
N GLY A 233 5.66 11.16 8.59
CA GLY A 233 4.75 10.66 7.54
C GLY A 233 4.83 9.17 7.25
N VAL A 234 5.53 8.40 8.10
CA VAL A 234 5.57 6.94 8.04
C VAL A 234 4.99 6.38 9.33
N THR A 235 3.91 5.61 9.20
CA THR A 235 3.37 4.82 10.31
C THR A 235 4.03 3.45 10.34
N THR A 236 4.39 2.99 11.53
CA THR A 236 4.73 1.59 11.79
C THR A 236 3.65 0.98 12.67
N VAL A 237 3.08 -0.14 12.23
CA VAL A 237 2.06 -0.91 12.95
C VAL A 237 2.62 -2.29 13.24
N ILE A 238 2.82 -2.62 14.53
CA ILE A 238 3.48 -3.87 14.95
C ILE A 238 2.50 -4.75 15.72
N LYS A 239 2.48 -6.05 15.39
CA LYS A 239 1.74 -7.08 16.15
C LYS A 239 2.50 -8.40 16.12
N ASN A 240 2.76 -8.98 17.30
CA ASN A 240 3.46 -10.27 17.44
C ASN A 240 4.84 -10.36 16.74
N GLY A 241 5.50 -9.23 16.50
CA GLY A 241 6.80 -9.16 15.82
C GLY A 241 6.72 -9.00 14.30
N GLU A 242 5.52 -9.00 13.72
CA GLU A 242 5.27 -8.61 12.32
C GLU A 242 5.07 -7.10 12.24
N THR A 243 5.58 -6.49 11.17
CA THR A 243 5.63 -5.03 11.00
C THR A 243 5.00 -4.61 9.68
N ALA A 244 3.93 -3.81 9.74
CA ALA A 244 3.45 -3.08 8.58
C ALA A 244 4.01 -1.65 8.58
N THR A 245 4.58 -1.24 7.46
CA THR A 245 4.98 0.14 7.17
C THR A 245 3.88 0.79 6.33
N VAL A 246 3.24 1.84 6.84
CA VAL A 246 2.12 2.52 6.20
C VAL A 246 2.52 3.96 5.85
N GLN A 247 2.22 4.38 4.63
CA GLN A 247 2.52 5.72 4.10
C GLN A 247 1.33 6.24 3.30
N SER A 248 1.10 7.56 3.36
CA SER A 248 0.00 8.21 2.62
C SER A 248 -1.35 7.52 2.84
N VAL A 249 -1.69 7.22 4.10
CA VAL A 249 -2.97 6.61 4.50
C VAL A 249 -3.59 7.45 5.61
N GLU A 250 -4.86 7.80 5.46
CA GLU A 250 -5.56 8.69 6.39
C GLU A 250 -6.26 7.93 7.52
N GLN A 251 -6.54 6.63 7.35
CA GLN A 251 -7.25 5.84 8.34
C GLN A 251 -6.69 4.43 8.51
N LEU A 252 -6.39 4.05 9.76
CA LEU A 252 -6.15 2.66 10.12
C LEU A 252 -7.44 2.06 10.66
N VAL A 253 -7.86 0.91 10.12
CA VAL A 253 -9.10 0.23 10.46
C VAL A 253 -8.80 -1.04 11.24
N PHE A 254 -9.40 -1.18 12.43
CA PHE A 254 -9.29 -2.35 13.29
C PHE A 254 -10.68 -2.96 13.54
N ASP A 255 -10.74 -4.18 14.08
CA ASP A 255 -12.02 -4.88 14.30
C ASP A 255 -12.91 -4.17 15.35
N ASP A 256 -12.32 -3.38 16.25
CA ASP A 256 -13.00 -2.70 17.37
C ASP A 256 -13.01 -1.17 17.27
N GLY A 257 -12.49 -0.60 16.19
CA GLY A 257 -12.47 0.85 15.97
C GLY A 257 -11.46 1.27 14.91
N ASN A 258 -11.38 2.58 14.67
CA ASN A 258 -10.48 3.16 13.68
C ASN A 258 -9.56 4.18 14.36
N LEU A 259 -8.37 4.37 13.81
CA LEU A 259 -7.52 5.53 14.08
C LEU A 259 -7.53 6.43 12.85
N ASN A 260 -7.67 7.74 13.06
CA ASN A 260 -7.60 8.72 11.98
C ASN A 260 -6.32 9.54 12.11
N LEU A 261 -5.64 9.76 10.98
CA LEU A 261 -4.43 10.57 10.94
C LEU A 261 -4.81 12.04 11.09
N VAL A 262 -4.16 12.73 12.03
CA VAL A 262 -4.34 14.15 12.27
C VAL A 262 -3.06 14.87 11.89
N THR A 263 -3.15 15.68 10.85
CA THR A 263 -2.09 16.61 10.40
C THR A 263 -2.45 18.07 10.64
N ASN A 264 -3.71 18.35 11.00
CA ASN A 264 -4.20 19.69 11.23
C ASN A 264 -3.79 20.19 12.63
N THR A 265 -2.93 21.21 12.68
CA THR A 265 -2.46 21.84 13.92
C THR A 265 -3.57 22.43 14.80
N ASP A 266 -4.75 22.67 14.23
CA ASP A 266 -5.86 23.36 14.90
C ASP A 266 -6.99 22.42 15.32
N ALA A 267 -6.84 21.11 15.10
CA ALA A 267 -7.81 20.11 15.55
C ALA A 267 -7.92 20.07 17.08
N PRO A 268 -9.10 19.71 17.65
CA PRO A 268 -9.23 19.53 19.10
C PRO A 268 -8.28 18.46 19.67
N SER A 269 -8.01 17.38 18.92
CA SER A 269 -7.00 16.37 19.26
C SER A 269 -5.58 16.96 19.30
N SER A 270 -5.27 17.95 18.46
CA SER A 270 -3.99 18.66 18.47
C SER A 270 -3.81 19.53 19.72
N GLN A 271 -4.89 19.98 20.36
CA GLN A 271 -4.83 20.63 21.67
C GLN A 271 -4.45 19.64 22.76
N VAL A 272 -5.01 18.42 22.71
CA VAL A 272 -4.65 17.34 23.63
C VAL A 272 -3.19 16.94 23.46
N TYR A 273 -2.73 16.82 22.21
CA TYR A 273 -1.31 16.57 21.89
C TYR A 273 -0.39 17.62 22.53
N ARG A 274 -0.67 18.91 22.31
CA ARG A 274 0.14 19.99 22.90
C ARG A 274 0.06 20.00 24.42
N LEU A 275 -1.09 19.67 25.00
CA LEU A 275 -1.24 19.59 26.45
C LEU A 275 -0.36 18.47 27.04
N TYR A 276 -0.25 17.33 26.36
CA TYR A 276 0.69 16.26 26.72
C TYR A 276 2.14 16.74 26.69
N GLN A 277 2.55 17.39 25.60
CA GLN A 277 3.90 17.94 25.46
C GLN A 277 4.19 18.97 26.56
N ALA A 278 3.25 19.87 26.83
CA ALA A 278 3.41 20.89 27.86
C ALA A 278 3.44 20.29 29.27
N ALA A 279 2.60 19.29 29.56
CA ALA A 279 2.50 18.69 30.89
C ALA A 279 3.62 17.70 31.21
N PHE A 280 4.19 17.02 30.21
CA PHE A 280 5.06 15.86 30.44
C PHE A 280 6.40 15.91 29.72
N ASP A 281 6.65 16.91 28.87
CA ASP A 281 7.88 17.03 28.07
C ASP A 281 8.12 15.87 27.09
N ARG A 282 7.04 15.34 26.51
CA ARG A 282 7.11 14.26 25.54
C ARG A 282 5.95 14.28 24.56
N THR A 283 6.17 13.63 23.42
CA THR A 283 5.10 13.22 22.51
C THR A 283 4.17 12.23 23.23
N PRO A 284 2.83 12.40 23.13
CA PRO A 284 1.90 11.42 23.65
C PRO A 284 2.05 10.08 22.91
N ASP A 285 1.85 8.98 23.64
CA ASP A 285 1.60 7.69 23.02
C ASP A 285 0.16 7.66 22.46
N THR A 286 -0.04 6.92 21.37
CA THR A 286 -1.34 6.82 20.68
C THR A 286 -2.45 6.40 21.63
N ALA A 287 -2.22 5.39 22.48
CA ALA A 287 -3.25 4.88 23.38
C ALA A 287 -3.73 5.92 24.40
N GLY A 288 -2.80 6.65 25.03
CA GLY A 288 -3.12 7.73 25.97
C GLY A 288 -3.84 8.90 25.32
N LEU A 289 -3.41 9.28 24.11
CA LEU A 289 -4.04 10.36 23.34
C LEU A 289 -5.48 10.00 22.95
N VAL A 290 -5.67 8.83 22.33
CA VAL A 290 -6.99 8.29 21.93
C VAL A 290 -7.92 8.22 23.15
N HIS A 291 -7.44 7.70 24.27
CA HIS A 291 -8.25 7.57 25.49
C HIS A 291 -8.76 8.93 25.98
N ASN A 292 -7.87 9.92 26.14
CA ASN A 292 -8.24 11.23 26.66
C ASN A 292 -9.07 12.04 25.67
N TYR A 293 -8.75 11.97 24.38
CA TYR A 293 -9.54 12.61 23.34
C TYR A 293 -10.97 12.07 23.30
N ASN A 294 -11.15 10.75 23.36
CA ASN A 294 -12.48 10.14 23.38
C ASN A 294 -13.32 10.54 24.60
N LEU A 295 -12.70 10.73 25.78
CA LEU A 295 -13.41 11.25 26.96
C LEU A 295 -13.88 12.70 26.74
N MET A 296 -13.10 13.52 26.03
CA MET A 296 -13.48 14.88 25.68
C MET A 296 -14.59 14.93 24.64
N GLU A 297 -14.49 14.15 23.56
CA GLU A 297 -15.50 14.07 22.50
C GLU A 297 -16.84 13.54 23.02
N ALA A 298 -16.83 12.60 23.97
CA ALA A 298 -18.04 12.12 24.64
C ALA A 298 -18.73 13.19 25.51
N GLY A 299 -18.12 14.39 25.65
CA GLY A 299 -18.59 15.47 26.51
C GLY A 299 -18.37 15.21 28.00
N GLY A 300 -17.56 14.20 28.34
CA GLY A 300 -17.29 13.78 29.71
C GLY A 300 -16.14 14.53 30.38
N LEU A 301 -15.32 15.24 29.61
CA LEU A 301 -14.12 15.93 30.08
C LEU A 301 -13.88 17.22 29.29
N SER A 302 -13.66 18.35 29.96
CA SER A 302 -13.15 19.56 29.28
C SER A 302 -11.62 19.56 29.20
N LEU A 303 -11.02 20.39 28.34
CA LEU A 303 -9.56 20.55 28.29
C LEU A 303 -9.01 21.01 29.65
N THR A 304 -9.74 21.86 30.37
CA THR A 304 -9.40 22.30 31.73
C THR A 304 -9.44 21.16 32.75
N ASP A 305 -10.43 20.26 32.66
CA ASP A 305 -10.50 19.08 33.52
C ASP A 305 -9.33 18.12 33.23
N LEU A 306 -8.98 17.94 31.95
CA LEU A 306 -7.82 17.13 31.54
C LEU A 306 -6.50 17.73 32.05
N ALA A 307 -6.30 19.04 31.88
CA ALA A 307 -5.12 19.74 32.41
C ALA A 307 -5.03 19.62 33.94
N SER A 308 -6.17 19.72 34.62
CA SER A 308 -6.25 19.52 36.08
C SER A 308 -5.85 18.10 36.49
N ALA A 309 -6.30 17.08 35.73
CA ALA A 309 -5.91 15.69 35.96
C ALA A 309 -4.41 15.46 35.71
N PHE A 310 -3.84 16.07 34.68
CA PHE A 310 -2.41 15.97 34.39
C PHE A 310 -1.57 16.58 35.51
N LEU A 311 -1.92 17.77 36.01
CA LEU A 311 -1.18 18.45 37.08
C LEU A 311 -1.04 17.63 38.37
N VAL A 312 -2.02 16.79 38.70
CA VAL A 312 -2.00 15.95 39.91
C VAL A 312 -1.40 14.57 39.67
N SER A 313 -1.09 14.21 38.42
CA SER A 313 -0.51 12.92 38.07
C SER A 313 0.91 12.77 38.61
N GLU A 314 1.32 11.53 38.87
CA GLU A 314 2.71 11.23 39.24
C GLU A 314 3.71 11.62 38.13
N GLU A 315 3.28 11.57 36.87
CA GLU A 315 4.11 11.92 35.73
C GLU A 315 4.44 13.41 35.72
N PHE A 316 3.44 14.27 35.87
CA PHE A 316 3.66 15.72 35.99
C PHE A 316 4.59 16.05 37.16
N GLN A 317 4.39 15.41 38.30
CA GLN A 317 5.24 15.61 39.48
C GLN A 317 6.69 15.14 39.26
N LYS A 318 6.93 14.16 38.37
CA LYS A 318 8.29 13.75 37.98
C LYS A 318 8.95 14.80 37.09
N THR A 319 8.21 15.39 36.17
CA THR A 319 8.71 16.43 35.25
C THR A 319 8.96 17.75 35.98
N TYR A 320 8.01 18.21 36.79
CA TYR A 320 8.02 19.54 37.40
C TYR A 320 8.37 19.57 38.90
N GLY A 321 8.43 18.41 39.55
CA GLY A 321 8.65 18.31 40.99
C GLY A 321 7.37 18.44 41.83
N PRO A 322 7.26 17.72 42.96
CA PRO A 322 6.10 17.82 43.83
C PRO A 322 6.10 19.12 44.64
N ASN A 323 4.92 19.73 44.82
CA ASN A 323 4.69 20.89 45.71
C ASN A 323 5.57 22.13 45.41
N VAL A 324 5.96 22.35 44.16
CA VAL A 324 6.66 23.58 43.76
C VAL A 324 5.77 24.82 43.94
N ASN A 325 6.37 25.95 44.33
CA ASN A 325 5.66 27.24 44.41
C ASN A 325 5.35 27.79 43.00
N ASP A 326 4.48 28.80 42.91
CA ASP A 326 4.00 29.32 41.61
C ASP A 326 5.11 29.90 40.75
N GLU A 327 6.07 30.59 41.35
CA GLU A 327 7.23 31.14 40.63
C GLU A 327 8.07 30.03 39.99
N THR A 328 8.35 28.97 40.76
CA THR A 328 9.11 27.80 40.27
C THR A 328 8.32 27.05 39.20
N TYR A 329 7.01 26.87 39.39
CA TYR A 329 6.13 26.23 38.41
C TYR A 329 6.15 26.98 37.07
N LEU A 330 6.02 28.31 37.08
CA LEU A 330 6.07 29.14 35.89
C LEU A 330 7.44 29.08 35.20
N THR A 331 8.53 29.21 35.96
CA THR A 331 9.88 29.10 35.40
C THR A 331 10.09 27.75 34.71
N LEU A 332 9.63 26.66 35.31
CA LEU A 332 9.72 25.34 34.71
C LEU A 332 8.85 25.21 33.45
N LEU A 333 7.65 25.79 33.42
CA LEU A 333 6.81 25.82 32.19
C LEU A 333 7.49 26.59 31.06
N TYR A 334 8.11 27.74 31.36
CA TYR A 334 8.90 28.48 30.38
C TYR A 334 10.04 27.62 29.82
N ALA A 335 10.77 26.93 30.68
CA ALA A 335 11.87 26.08 30.28
C ALA A 335 11.39 24.88 29.43
N ASN A 336 10.33 24.20 29.87
CA ASN A 336 9.82 22.99 29.26
C ASN A 336 9.08 23.24 27.95
N VAL A 337 8.14 24.18 27.97
CA VAL A 337 7.21 24.43 26.86
C VAL A 337 7.85 25.35 25.82
N LEU A 338 8.63 26.34 26.26
CA LEU A 338 9.16 27.39 25.38
C LEU A 338 10.69 27.29 25.19
N GLY A 339 11.36 26.35 25.86
CA GLY A 339 12.80 26.14 25.72
C GLY A 339 13.66 27.29 26.23
N ARG A 340 13.14 28.15 27.13
CA ARG A 340 13.83 29.38 27.59
C ARG A 340 13.45 29.78 29.00
N GLU A 341 14.28 30.60 29.62
CA GLU A 341 13.93 31.28 30.89
C GLU A 341 12.86 32.36 30.66
N PRO A 342 12.00 32.64 31.67
CA PRO A 342 11.10 33.77 31.61
C PRO A 342 11.86 35.10 31.64
N ASP A 343 11.38 36.08 30.87
CA ASP A 343 11.70 37.47 31.15
C ASP A 343 10.88 37.98 32.35
N VAL A 344 11.36 39.05 33.01
CA VAL A 344 10.74 39.59 34.23
C VAL A 344 9.29 40.02 33.99
N SER A 345 8.97 40.56 32.80
CA SER A 345 7.60 41.01 32.50
C SER A 345 6.68 39.82 32.29
N GLY A 346 7.12 38.80 31.55
CA GLY A 346 6.36 37.57 31.31
C GLY A 346 6.05 36.83 32.60
N LEU A 347 7.05 36.63 33.47
CA LEU A 347 6.86 35.97 34.77
C LEU A 347 5.87 36.72 35.65
N ASN A 348 6.02 38.05 35.77
CA ASN A 348 5.11 38.86 36.58
C ASN A 348 3.68 38.83 36.04
N GLY A 349 3.49 38.86 34.72
CA GLY A 349 2.16 38.76 34.11
C GLY A 349 1.46 37.44 34.46
N TRP A 350 2.16 36.31 34.36
CA TRP A 350 1.59 35.02 34.74
C TRP A 350 1.33 34.89 36.25
N LEU A 351 2.21 35.44 37.10
CA LEU A 351 1.99 35.49 38.55
C LEU A 351 0.76 36.33 38.90
N GLU A 352 0.53 37.45 38.21
CA GLU A 352 -0.69 38.25 38.38
C GLU A 352 -1.94 37.45 38.00
N HIS A 353 -1.90 36.68 36.91
CA HIS A 353 -2.99 35.79 36.53
C HIS A 353 -3.28 34.73 37.60
N LEU A 354 -2.25 34.06 38.14
CA LEU A 354 -2.39 33.05 39.21
C LEU A 354 -2.90 33.63 40.53
N ASN A 355 -2.55 34.88 40.85
CA ASN A 355 -3.09 35.59 42.01
C ASN A 355 -4.53 36.10 41.79
N GLY A 356 -5.01 36.05 40.54
CA GLY A 356 -6.36 36.44 40.13
C GLY A 356 -7.29 35.23 39.98
N GLU A 357 -7.91 35.11 38.81
CA GLU A 357 -8.93 34.09 38.55
C GLU A 357 -8.36 32.80 37.93
N TYR A 358 -7.10 32.81 37.48
CA TYR A 358 -6.55 31.67 36.75
C TYR A 358 -6.07 30.60 37.74
N THR A 359 -6.48 29.37 37.47
CA THR A 359 -5.93 28.19 38.12
C THR A 359 -4.59 27.80 37.47
N ARG A 360 -3.82 26.91 38.12
CA ARG A 360 -2.62 26.33 37.49
C ARG A 360 -2.94 25.59 36.18
N SER A 361 -4.13 24.97 36.07
CA SER A 361 -4.61 24.35 34.84
C SER A 361 -4.85 25.37 33.72
N ASP A 362 -5.41 26.53 34.04
CA ASP A 362 -5.59 27.60 33.03
C ASP A 362 -4.24 28.13 32.53
N VAL A 363 -3.26 28.22 33.44
CA VAL A 363 -1.88 28.58 33.06
C VAL A 363 -1.24 27.50 32.18
N LEU A 364 -1.35 26.22 32.54
CA LEU A 364 -0.80 25.12 31.72
C LEU A 364 -1.38 25.15 30.30
N ILE A 365 -2.70 25.32 30.17
CA ILE A 365 -3.38 25.49 28.88
C ILE A 365 -2.88 26.75 28.16
N GLY A 366 -2.72 27.86 28.89
CA GLY A 366 -2.20 29.11 28.35
C GLY A 366 -0.80 28.99 27.74
N PHE A 367 0.09 28.20 28.36
CA PHE A 367 1.40 27.86 27.78
C PHE A 367 1.26 26.91 26.59
N SER A 368 0.48 25.82 26.76
CA SER A 368 0.23 24.81 25.72
C SER A 368 -0.28 25.42 24.42
N GLU A 369 -1.25 26.33 24.51
CA GLU A 369 -1.93 26.97 23.39
C GLU A 369 -1.35 28.34 23.03
N SER A 370 -0.24 28.74 23.66
CA SER A 370 0.44 29.99 23.31
C SER A 370 0.86 29.98 21.84
N PRO A 371 0.88 31.14 21.14
CA PRO A 371 1.36 31.21 19.76
C PRO A 371 2.77 30.65 19.56
N GLU A 372 3.63 30.81 20.57
CA GLU A 372 5.00 30.30 20.58
C GLU A 372 5.04 28.76 20.65
N ASN A 373 4.31 28.13 21.58
CA ASN A 373 4.29 26.67 21.65
C ASN A 373 3.60 26.03 20.44
N ARG A 374 2.52 26.63 19.94
CA ARG A 374 1.86 26.18 18.71
C ARG A 374 2.83 26.14 17.54
N ALA A 375 3.71 27.14 17.42
CA ALA A 375 4.77 27.14 16.42
C ALA A 375 5.82 26.04 16.68
N LEU A 376 6.23 25.81 17.93
CA LEU A 376 7.20 24.77 18.30
C LEU A 376 6.70 23.35 18.02
N THR A 377 5.39 23.11 18.18
CA THR A 377 4.77 21.78 17.93
C THR A 377 4.23 21.62 16.52
N SER A 378 4.28 22.66 15.69
CA SER A 378 3.62 22.68 14.38
C SER A 378 4.14 21.58 13.46
N ASP A 379 5.46 21.43 13.39
CA ASP A 379 6.10 20.45 12.50
C ASP A 379 5.73 19.02 12.92
N ALA A 380 5.87 18.70 14.21
CA ALA A 380 5.55 17.37 14.74
C ALA A 380 4.06 16.97 14.56
N ILE A 381 3.14 17.94 14.63
CA ILE A 381 1.71 17.68 14.36
C ILE A 381 1.45 17.58 12.86
N SER A 382 2.11 18.40 12.04
CA SER A 382 1.96 18.36 10.58
C SER A 382 2.51 17.08 9.97
N ASP A 383 3.55 16.50 10.59
CA ASP A 383 4.08 15.17 10.29
C ASP A 383 3.08 14.04 10.57
N GLY A 384 2.07 14.30 11.42
CA GLY A 384 0.96 13.40 11.70
C GLY A 384 1.00 12.75 13.09
N PHE A 385 -0.19 12.49 13.63
CA PHE A 385 -0.39 11.57 14.75
C PHE A 385 -1.77 10.90 14.66
N TRP A 386 -1.94 9.75 15.31
CA TRP A 386 -3.16 8.95 15.25
C TRP A 386 -4.08 9.20 16.46
N VAL A 387 -5.39 9.33 16.22
CA VAL A 387 -6.41 9.52 17.27
C VAL A 387 -7.72 8.77 17.01
#